data_AF-A0A497DQM9-F1
#
_entry.id   AF-A0A497DQM9-F1
#
_cell.length_a   1.000
_cell.length_b   1.000
_cell.length_c   1.000
_cell.angle_alpha   90.00
_cell.angle_beta   90.00
_cell.angle_gamma   90.00
#
_symmetry.space_group_name_H-M   'P 1'
#
loop_
_entity.id
_entity.type
_entity.pdbx_description
1 polymer ?
#
loop_
_entity_poly.entity_id
_entity_poly.type
_entity_poly.pdbx_seq_one_letter_code
_entity_poly.pdbx_strand_id
1 'polypeptide(L)'
;GKAKNPWPNVDAQSGIIHWHYGITDYEFYTVLFGIGRSIGITANLIWDRALGYPLERPKSLTTDMLEKIAMKAKEKDAEIEKAAKDCKDE
;
A
#
# COMPACT_ATOMS: atom_id res chain seq x y z
N GLY A 1 -0.34 -21.46 18.31
CA GLY A 1 -0.23 -20.00 18.11
C GLY A 1 0.44 -19.67 16.80
N LYS A 2 -0.28 -19.74 15.67
CA LYS A 2 0.21 -19.36 14.33
C LYS A 2 -0.25 -17.95 13.90
N ALA A 3 -1.40 -17.50 14.39
CA ALA A 3 -1.91 -16.16 14.11
C ALA A 3 -1.13 -15.12 14.93
N LYS A 4 -0.67 -14.05 14.27
CA LYS A 4 0.03 -12.94 14.93
C LYS A 4 -0.91 -12.17 15.87
N ASN A 5 -2.11 -11.85 15.40
CA ASN A 5 -3.15 -11.17 16.16
C ASN A 5 -4.47 -11.94 16.01
N PRO A 6 -4.90 -12.73 17.00
CA PRO A 6 -6.03 -13.63 16.88
C PRO A 6 -7.40 -12.96 17.14
N TRP A 7 -7.52 -11.66 16.86
CA TRP A 7 -8.75 -10.90 17.09
C TRP A 7 -9.59 -10.79 15.81
N PRO A 8 -10.93 -10.85 15.92
CA PRO A 8 -11.81 -10.70 14.77
C PRO A 8 -11.86 -9.24 14.27
N ASN A 9 -12.29 -9.06 13.03
CA ASN A 9 -12.58 -7.76 12.43
C ASN A 9 -14.09 -7.59 12.20
N VAL A 10 -14.51 -6.45 11.64
CA VAL A 10 -15.92 -6.13 11.39
C VAL A 10 -16.64 -7.16 10.50
N ASP A 11 -15.91 -7.78 9.57
CA ASP A 11 -16.46 -8.74 8.61
C ASP A 11 -16.85 -10.07 9.26
N ALA A 12 -16.30 -10.36 10.45
CA ALA A 12 -16.67 -11.54 11.22
C ALA A 12 -18.10 -11.46 11.81
N GLN A 13 -18.70 -10.26 11.90
CA GLN A 13 -20.02 -10.06 12.52
C GLN A 13 -21.04 -9.41 11.58
N SER A 14 -20.65 -8.54 10.66
CA SER A 14 -21.59 -7.78 9.82
C SER A 14 -22.58 -8.67 9.04
N GLY A 15 -22.12 -9.83 8.54
CA GLY A 15 -22.94 -10.75 7.76
C GLY A 15 -24.11 -11.38 8.52
N ILE A 16 -23.95 -11.73 9.81
CA ILE A 16 -25.03 -12.35 10.60
C ILE A 16 -26.13 -11.34 10.91
N ILE A 17 -25.79 -10.06 11.05
CA ILE A 17 -26.75 -8.98 11.26
C ILE A 17 -27.61 -8.80 10.00
N HIS A 18 -26.98 -8.68 8.82
CA HIS A 18 -27.71 -8.58 7.55
C HIS A 18 -28.66 -9.76 7.34
N TRP A 19 -28.16 -10.98 7.58
CA TRP A 19 -28.95 -12.20 7.46
C TRP A 19 -30.15 -12.21 8.42
N HIS A 20 -29.93 -11.87 9.70
CA HIS A 20 -30.98 -11.86 10.72
C HIS A 20 -32.13 -10.90 10.36
N TYR A 21 -31.81 -9.77 9.74
CA TYR A 21 -32.80 -8.77 9.31
C TYR A 21 -33.30 -8.96 7.87
N GLY A 22 -33.04 -10.11 7.25
CA GLY A 22 -33.65 -10.50 5.98
C GLY A 22 -32.90 -10.09 4.71
N ILE A 23 -31.69 -9.54 4.83
CA ILE A 23 -30.79 -9.35 3.68
C ILE A 23 -29.96 -10.63 3.55
N THR A 24 -30.46 -11.60 2.77
CA THR A 24 -29.86 -12.93 2.66
C THR A 24 -29.02 -13.12 1.39
N ASP A 25 -29.03 -12.15 0.47
CA ASP A 25 -28.27 -12.19 -0.77
C ASP A 25 -26.81 -11.77 -0.53
N TYR A 26 -25.92 -12.75 -0.38
CA TYR A 26 -24.50 -12.50 -0.11
C TYR A 26 -23.81 -11.62 -1.16
N GLU A 27 -24.17 -11.77 -2.44
CA GLU A 27 -23.61 -10.97 -3.53
C GLU A 27 -23.92 -9.47 -3.38
N PHE A 28 -25.01 -9.13 -2.68
CA PHE A 28 -25.41 -7.75 -2.44
C PHE A 28 -24.61 -7.07 -1.31
N TYR A 29 -23.92 -7.82 -0.45
CA TYR A 29 -23.22 -7.26 0.71
C TYR A 29 -22.13 -6.26 0.31
N THR A 30 -21.45 -6.49 -0.81
CA THR A 30 -20.42 -5.58 -1.32
C THR A 30 -21.01 -4.25 -1.78
N VAL A 31 -22.27 -4.22 -2.22
CA VAL A 31 -22.97 -2.97 -2.56
C VAL A 31 -23.17 -2.13 -1.29
N LEU A 32 -23.62 -2.74 -0.20
CA LEU A 32 -23.76 -2.08 1.10
C LEU A 32 -22.41 -1.55 1.62
N PHE A 33 -21.34 -2.33 1.46
CA PHE A 33 -19.98 -1.89 1.78
C PHE A 33 -19.55 -0.66 0.94
N GLY A 34 -19.86 -0.67 -0.36
CA GLY A 34 -19.58 0.44 -1.26
C GLY A 34 -20.28 1.74 -0.84
N ILE A 35 -21.55 1.66 -0.43
CA ILE A 35 -22.30 2.80 0.10
C ILE A 35 -21.64 3.33 1.38
N GLY A 36 -21.33 2.47 2.34
CA GLY A 36 -20.65 2.89 3.57
C GLY A 36 -19.30 3.55 3.31
N ARG A 37 -18.52 3.01 2.36
CA ARG A 37 -17.20 3.54 2.01
C ARG A 37 -17.28 4.88 1.26
N SER A 38 -18.36 5.13 0.52
CA SER A 38 -18.54 6.36 -0.26
C SER A 38 -18.45 7.63 0.59
N ILE A 39 -18.95 7.59 1.84
CA ILE A 39 -18.93 8.74 2.76
C ILE A 39 -17.49 9.18 3.06
N GLY A 40 -16.60 8.25 3.40
CA GLY A 40 -15.21 8.56 3.69
C GLY A 40 -14.41 8.96 2.45
N ILE A 41 -14.62 8.26 1.31
CA ILE A 41 -13.92 8.57 0.06
C ILE A 41 -14.29 9.96 -0.44
N THR A 42 -15.59 10.29 -0.47
CA THR A 42 -16.06 11.58 -0.99
C THR A 42 -15.65 12.74 -0.09
N ALA A 43 -15.66 12.56 1.24
CA ALA A 43 -15.15 13.56 2.16
C ALA A 43 -13.68 13.89 1.91
N ASN A 44 -12.82 12.87 1.74
CA ASN A 44 -11.42 13.07 1.40
C ASN A 44 -11.25 13.68 0.01
N LEU A 45 -12.04 13.26 -0.98
CA LEU A 45 -11.99 13.80 -2.33
C LEU A 45 -12.28 15.31 -2.38
N ILE A 46 -13.22 15.79 -1.57
CA ILE A 46 -13.51 17.23 -1.43
C ILE A 46 -12.26 17.96 -0.94
N TRP A 47 -11.61 17.45 0.11
CA TRP A 47 -10.39 18.03 0.65
C TRP A 47 -9.21 17.98 -0.31
N ASP A 48 -9.05 16.90 -1.06
CA ASP A 48 -8.00 16.77 -2.08
C ASP A 48 -8.12 17.87 -3.13
N ARG A 49 -9.35 18.28 -3.48
CA ARG A 49 -9.60 19.39 -4.41
C ARG A 49 -9.43 20.74 -3.74
N ALA A 50 -9.90 20.89 -2.50
CA ALA A 50 -9.73 22.12 -1.74
C ALA A 50 -8.24 22.47 -1.51
N LEU A 51 -7.40 21.46 -1.27
CA LEU A 51 -5.96 21.62 -1.07
C LEU A 51 -5.16 21.61 -2.39
N GLY A 52 -5.81 21.35 -3.52
CA GLY A 52 -5.18 21.36 -4.84
C GLY A 52 -4.13 20.26 -5.02
N TYR A 53 -4.33 19.06 -4.47
CA TYR A 53 -3.36 17.98 -4.63
C TYR A 53 -3.16 17.60 -6.10
N PRO A 54 -1.89 17.41 -6.53
CA PRO A 54 -1.55 17.07 -7.91
C PRO A 54 -1.90 15.62 -8.25
N LEU A 55 -1.76 15.27 -9.53
CA LEU A 55 -1.92 13.90 -9.99
C LEU A 55 -0.91 12.96 -9.29
N GLU A 56 -1.42 11.90 -8.67
CA GLU A 56 -0.58 10.81 -8.18
C GLU A 56 0.05 10.06 -9.36
N ARG A 57 1.37 10.13 -9.47
CA ARG A 57 2.13 9.49 -10.57
C ARG A 57 3.32 8.70 -10.03
N PRO A 58 3.09 7.55 -9.38
CA PRO A 58 4.17 6.67 -8.97
C PRO A 58 4.92 6.11 -10.20
N LYS A 59 6.23 5.90 -10.05
CA LYS A 59 7.06 5.32 -11.12
C LYS A 59 7.07 3.80 -10.98
N SER A 60 6.61 3.09 -12.02
CA SER A 60 6.71 1.64 -12.10
C SER A 60 8.15 1.20 -12.40
N LEU A 61 8.61 0.17 -11.70
CA LEU A 61 9.92 -0.46 -11.93
C LEU A 61 9.73 -1.97 -12.13
N THR A 62 10.49 -2.54 -13.05
CA THR A 62 10.61 -3.99 -13.24
C THR A 62 11.75 -4.52 -12.39
N THR A 63 11.74 -5.83 -12.13
CA THR A 63 12.82 -6.51 -11.40
C THR A 63 14.19 -6.24 -12.04
N ASP A 64 14.32 -6.38 -13.36
CA ASP A 64 15.57 -6.09 -14.07
C ASP A 64 16.10 -4.67 -13.85
N MET A 65 15.21 -3.67 -13.75
CA MET A 65 15.61 -2.30 -13.46
C MET A 65 16.09 -2.16 -12.02
N LEU A 66 15.42 -2.84 -11.07
CA LEU A 66 15.84 -2.88 -9.67
C LEU A 66 17.20 -3.57 -9.51
N GLU A 67 17.43 -4.69 -10.20
CA GLU A 67 18.72 -5.40 -10.20
C GLU A 67 19.84 -4.52 -10.76
N LYS A 68 19.59 -3.84 -11.89
CA LYS A 68 20.55 -2.89 -12.46
C LYS A 68 20.84 -1.71 -11.52
N ILE A 69 19.84 -1.21 -10.80
CA ILE A 69 20.03 -0.15 -9.79
C ILE A 69 20.90 -0.69 -8.64
N ALA A 70 20.61 -1.89 -8.14
CA ALA A 70 21.36 -2.50 -7.04
C ALA A 70 22.81 -2.82 -7.43
N MET A 71 23.05 -3.35 -8.63
CA MET A 71 24.41 -3.62 -9.12
C MET A 71 25.21 -2.34 -9.33
N LYS A 72 24.61 -1.30 -9.92
CA LYS A 72 25.27 0.01 -10.07
C LYS A 72 25.61 0.66 -8.73
N ALA A 73 24.76 0.50 -7.71
CA ALA A 73 25.06 0.96 -6.37
C ALA A 73 26.29 0.24 -5.79
N LYS A 74 26.36 -1.09 -5.95
CA LYS A 74 27.49 -1.90 -5.48
C LYS A 74 28.81 -1.56 -6.17
N GLU A 75 28.79 -1.30 -7.47
CA GLU A 75 29.97 -0.88 -8.24
C GLU A 75 30.50 0.48 -7.76
N LYS A 76 29.60 1.43 -7.50
CA LYS A 76 29.95 2.75 -6.98
C LYS A 76 30.54 2.69 -5.57
N ASP A 77 30.00 1.83 -4.71
CA ASP A 77 30.53 1.65 -3.36
C ASP A 77 31.94 1.04 -3.38
N ALA A 78 32.18 0.08 -4.28
CA ALA A 78 33.51 -0.52 -4.46
C ALA A 78 34.54 0.49 -5.00
N GLU A 79 34.13 1.38 -5.89
CA GLU A 79 34.99 2.44 -6.44
C GLU A 79 35.37 3.47 -5.36
N ILE A 80 34.42 3.86 -4.51
CA ILE A 80 34.67 4.76 -3.37
C ILE A 80 35.61 4.11 -2.36
N GLU A 81 35.42 2.82 -2.04
CA GLU A 81 36.28 2.10 -1.12
C GLU A 81 37.72 1.99 -1.65
N LYS A 82 37.87 1.79 -2.96
CA LYS A 82 39.18 1.77 -3.61
C LYS A 82 39.86 3.14 -3.55
N ALA A 83 39.16 4.21 -3.92
CA ALA A 83 39.69 5.58 -3.83
C ALA A 83 40.07 5.98 -2.39
N ALA A 84 39.31 5.53 -1.40
CA ALA A 84 39.61 5.78 0.01
C ALA A 84 40.81 4.99 0.55
N LYS A 85 41.15 3.85 -0.07
CA LYS A 85 42.39 3.11 0.21
C LYS A 85 43.58 3.77 -0.47
N ASP A 86 43.44 4.13 -1.73
CA ASP A 86 44.50 4.79 -2.50
C ASP A 86 44.95 6.12 -1.85
N CYS A 87 44.03 6.90 -1.25
CA CYS A 87 44.37 8.11 -0.49
C CYS A 87 44.99 7.87 0.91
N LYS A 88 44.96 6.64 1.44
CA LYS A 88 45.61 6.30 2.72
C LYS A 88 47.01 5.72 2.54
N ASP A 89 47.33 5.30 1.32
CA ASP A 89 48.61 4.71 0.94
C ASP A 89 49.61 5.77 0.37
N GLU A 90 49.20 7.04 0.26
CA GLU A 90 50.04 8.24 0.06
C GLU A 90 50.28 9.00 1.39
#